data_AF-A0A923YX76-F1
#
_entry.id   AF-A0A923YX76-F1
#
_cell.length_a   1.000
_cell.length_b   1.000
_cell.length_c   1.000
_cell.angle_alpha   90.00
_cell.angle_beta   90.00
_cell.angle_gamma   90.00
#
_symmetry.space_group_name_H-M   'P 1'
#
loop_
_entity.id
_entity.type
_entity.pdbx_description
1 polymer ?
#
loop_
_entity_poly.entity_id
_entity_poly.type
_entity_poly.pdbx_seq_one_letter_code
_entity_poly.pdbx_strand_id
1 'polypeptide(L)' 'GGPFQVVAVDGETLAPAQRYMADTVLIGPGQRYDVVWLARKPGKWLIHCHIPHHTSNNNVEMQGGGGLMAVIDVK' A
#
# COMPACT_ATOMS: atom_id res chain seq x y z
N GLY A 1 5.94 6.58 -6.69
CA GLY A 1 5.00 5.89 -5.81
C GLY A 1 4.99 4.47 -6.30
N GLY A 2 5.32 3.51 -5.44
CA GLY A 2 5.76 2.20 -5.89
C GLY A 2 6.98 2.24 -6.85
N PRO A 3 7.49 1.06 -7.24
CA PRO A 3 7.05 -0.22 -6.72
C PRO A 3 7.58 -0.44 -5.29
N PHE A 4 6.81 -1.18 -4.50
CA PHE A 4 7.29 -1.95 -3.37
C PHE A 4 7.50 -3.40 -3.80
N GLN A 5 8.37 -4.12 -3.12
CA GLN A 5 8.60 -5.54 -3.36
C GLN A 5 7.73 -6.35 -2.41
N VAL A 6 6.92 -7.27 -2.92
CA VAL A 6 6.22 -8.27 -2.10
C VAL A 6 7.20 -9.36 -1.69
N VAL A 7 7.34 -9.59 -0.39
CA VAL A 7 8.35 -10.51 0.19
C VAL A 7 7.76 -11.67 0.97
N ALA A 8 6.50 -11.57 1.43
CA ALA A 8 5.78 -12.66 2.06
C ALA A 8 4.29 -12.61 1.74
N VAL A 9 3.63 -13.77 1.74
CA VAL A 9 2.17 -13.92 1.59
C VAL A 9 1.68 -14.86 2.68
N ASP A 10 0.64 -14.45 3.39
CA ASP A 10 -0.01 -15.20 4.48
C ASP A 10 0.95 -15.71 5.57
N GLY A 11 2.01 -14.93 5.84
CA GLY A 11 3.03 -15.24 6.84
C GLY A 11 4.22 -16.06 6.31
N GLU A 12 4.14 -16.55 5.07
CA GLU A 12 5.20 -17.33 4.44
C GLU A 12 6.13 -16.44 3.62
N THR A 13 7.43 -16.47 3.96
CA THR A 13 8.45 -15.71 3.23
C THR A 13 8.66 -16.29 1.84
N LEU A 14 8.53 -15.46 0.80
CA LEU A 14 8.76 -15.86 -0.58
C LEU A 14 10.25 -16.08 -0.85
N ALA A 15 10.57 -17.16 -1.57
CA ALA A 15 11.90 -17.38 -2.09
C ALA A 15 12.31 -16.21 -3.00
N PRO A 16 13.61 -15.85 -3.09
CA PRO A 16 14.04 -14.68 -3.86
C PRO A 16 13.51 -14.61 -5.29
N ALA A 17 13.40 -15.75 -5.98
CA ALA A 17 12.89 -15.84 -7.35
C ALA A 17 11.36 -15.64 -7.47
N GLN A 18 10.61 -15.75 -6.38
CA GLN A 18 9.15 -15.57 -6.33
C GLN A 18 8.73 -14.17 -5.87
N ARG A 19 9.66 -13.37 -5.34
CA ARG A 19 9.39 -12.00 -4.95
C ARG A 19 9.14 -11.15 -6.19
N TYR A 20 8.16 -10.27 -6.13
CA TYR A 20 7.78 -9.44 -7.27
C TYR A 20 7.54 -7.99 -6.86
N MET A 21 7.64 -7.10 -7.85
CA MET A 21 7.38 -5.68 -7.68
C MET A 21 5.91 -5.40 -7.95
N ALA A 22 5.29 -4.57 -7.11
CA ALA A 22 3.94 -4.09 -7.29
C ALA A 22 3.83 -2.63 -6.81
N ASP A 23 2.90 -1.88 -7.39
CA ASP A 23 2.47 -0.58 -6.87
C ASP A 23 1.14 -0.69 -6.09
N THR A 24 0.35 -1.73 -6.39
CA THR A 24 -0.96 -2.01 -5.83
C THR A 24 -1.07 -3.50 -5.57
N VAL A 25 -1.55 -3.89 -4.39
CA VAL A 25 -1.84 -5.29 -4.05
C VAL A 25 -3.31 -5.41 -3.69
N LEU A 26 -4.01 -6.30 -4.37
CA LEU A 26 -5.36 -6.69 -3.98
C LEU A 26 -5.25 -7.62 -2.77
N ILE A 27 -5.89 -7.23 -1.66
CA ILE A 27 -5.89 -7.99 -0.42
C ILE A 27 -7.34 -8.31 -0.01
N GLY A 28 -7.64 -9.59 0.10
CA GLY A 28 -8.93 -10.10 0.54
C GLY A 28 -9.01 -10.32 2.05
N PRO A 29 -10.20 -10.61 2.58
CA PRO A 29 -10.39 -10.96 3.99
C PRO A 29 -9.50 -12.12 4.43
N GLY A 30 -8.80 -11.96 5.55
CA GLY A 30 -7.91 -12.98 6.11
C GLY A 30 -6.52 -13.09 5.46
N GLN A 31 -6.32 -12.48 4.28
CA GLN A 31 -5.02 -12.48 3.63
C GLN A 31 -4.06 -11.48 4.27
N ARG A 32 -2.76 -11.77 4.17
CA ARG A 32 -1.67 -10.91 4.67
C ARG A 32 -0.58 -10.83 3.61
N TYR A 33 -0.02 -9.64 3.41
CA TYR A 33 1.10 -9.42 2.50
C TYR A 33 2.15 -8.59 3.21
N ASP A 34 3.40 -9.03 3.16
CA ASP A 34 4.53 -8.24 3.63
C ASP A 34 5.19 -7.59 2.41
N VAL A 35 5.32 -6.27 2.47
CA VAL A 35 5.91 -5.46 1.39
C VAL A 35 7.08 -4.63 1.88
N VAL A 36 8.13 -4.55 1.08
CA VAL A 36 9.29 -3.70 1.33
C VAL A 36 9.28 -2.56 0.33
N TRP A 37 9.14 -1.34 0.85
CA TRP A 37 9.22 -0.12 0.04
C TRP A 37 10.52 0.64 0.35
N LEU A 38 11.30 0.94 -0.69
CA LEU A 38 12.50 1.75 -0.56
C LEU A 38 12.14 3.23 -0.72
N ALA A 39 12.44 4.04 0.30
CA ALA A 39 12.29 5.49 0.24
C ALA A 39 13.34 6.08 -0.74
N ARG A 40 12.89 6.52 -1.92
CA ARG A 40 13.79 6.95 -3.01
C ARG A 40 14.16 8.43 -2.99
N LYS A 41 13.27 9.29 -2.49
CA LYS A 41 13.44 10.75 -2.45
C LYS A 41 12.68 11.35 -1.25
N PRO A 42 13.21 12.42 -0.62
CA PRO A 42 12.47 13.20 0.37
C PRO A 42 11.14 13.72 -0.20
N GLY A 43 10.14 13.82 0.66
CA GLY A 43 8.80 14.29 0.31
C GLY A 43 7.69 13.45 0.94
N LYS A 44 6.45 13.83 0.63
CA LYS A 44 5.24 13.18 1.11
C LYS A 44 4.75 12.16 0.08
N TRP A 45 4.59 10.92 0.50
CA TRP A 45 4.16 9.81 -0.34
C TRP A 45 2.84 9.25 0.18
N LEU A 46 1.83 9.21 -0.67
CA LEU A 46 0.52 8.65 -0.32
C LEU A 46 0.55 7.12 -0.44
N ILE A 47 0.02 6.44 0.57
CA ILE A 47 -0.38 5.03 0.51
C ILE A 47 -1.88 4.96 0.79
N HIS A 48 -2.65 4.31 -0.09
CA HIS A 48 -4.09 4.26 0.04
C HIS A 48 -4.71 3.04 -0.63
N CYS A 49 -5.96 2.75 -0.31
CA CYS A 49 -6.77 1.79 -1.06
C CYS A 49 -7.17 2.39 -2.42
N HIS A 50 -6.98 1.64 -3.50
CA HIS A 50 -7.34 2.08 -4.85
C HIS A 50 -8.82 1.77 -5.23
N ILE A 51 -9.64 1.32 -4.28
CA ILE A 51 -11.08 1.12 -4.48
C ILE A 51 -11.79 2.45 -4.15
N PRO A 52 -12.45 3.13 -5.11
CA PRO A 52 -12.88 4.52 -4.93
C PRO A 52 -13.83 4.81 -3.77
N HIS A 53 -14.74 3.89 -3.44
CA HIS A 53 -15.65 4.13 -2.30
C HIS A 53 -14.96 3.91 -0.94
N HIS A 54 -13.78 3.28 -0.91
CA HIS A 54 -12.96 3.09 0.30
C HIS A 54 -12.12 4.32 0.65
N THR A 55 -12.12 5.36 -0.19
CA THR A 55 -11.38 6.60 0.01
C THR A 55 -12.24 7.74 0.55
N SER A 56 -13.38 7.41 1.16
CA SER A 56 -14.35 8.37 1.68
C SER A 56 -14.81 7.99 3.09
N ASN A 57 -15.30 8.97 3.84
CA ASN A 57 -15.97 8.76 5.13
C ASN A 57 -17.45 9.08 4.93
N ASN A 58 -18.32 8.06 5.03
CA ASN A 58 -19.76 8.19 4.74
C ASN A 58 -20.03 8.82 3.36
N ASN A 59 -19.34 8.36 2.31
CA ASN A 59 -19.42 8.89 0.95
C ASN A 59 -19.00 10.36 0.79
N VAL A 60 -18.30 10.92 1.78
CA VAL A 60 -17.77 12.28 1.73
C VAL A 60 -16.23 12.24 1.78
N GLU A 61 -15.60 12.94 0.85
CA GLU A 61 -14.17 13.25 0.91
C GLU A 61 -13.97 14.49 1.78
N MET A 62 -12.99 14.47 2.69
CA MET A 62 -12.69 15.59 3.56
C MET A 62 -11.21 15.97 3.40
N GLN A 63 -10.94 17.22 3.02
CA GLN A 63 -9.57 17.76 2.93
C GLN A 63 -8.65 16.98 1.97
N GLY A 64 -9.17 16.52 0.83
CA GLY A 64 -8.39 15.83 -0.20
C GLY A 64 -8.28 14.30 -0.01
N GLY A 65 -9.01 13.73 0.95
CA GLY A 65 -9.01 12.28 1.20
C GLY A 65 -10.05 11.80 2.23
N GLY A 66 -10.04 10.50 2.50
CA GLY A 66 -10.92 9.84 3.47
C GLY A 66 -10.64 8.34 3.54
N GLY A 67 -11.32 7.62 4.44
CA GLY A 67 -11.23 6.17 4.54
C GLY A 67 -9.80 5.62 4.68
N LEU A 68 -9.43 4.66 3.82
CA LEU A 68 -8.16 3.93 3.90
C LEU A 68 -7.02 4.68 3.21
N MET A 69 -6.46 5.67 3.92
CA MET A 69 -5.33 6.50 3.46
C MET A 69 -4.31 6.76 4.57
N ALA A 70 -3.04 6.83 4.21
CA ALA A 70 -1.98 7.37 5.06
C ALA A 70 -0.92 8.09 4.21
N VAL A 71 -0.22 9.05 4.83
CA VAL A 71 0.90 9.75 4.21
C VAL A 71 2.19 9.33 4.91
N ILE A 72 3.16 8.87 4.14
CA ILE A 72 4.52 8.61 4.59
C ILE A 72 5.36 9.85 4.30
N ASP A 73 5.90 10.46 5.36
CA ASP A 73 6.79 11.62 5.25
C ASP A 73 8.25 11.16 5.27
N VAL A 74 8.91 11.24 4.10
CA VAL A 74 10.32 10.90 3.96
C VAL A 74 11.13 12.17 4.12
N LYS A 75 11.95 12.21 5.18
CA LYS A 75 12.85 13.32 5.49
C LYS A 75 14.18 13.21 4.76
#